data_AF-A0AAP3EDR2-F1
#
_entry.id   AF-A0AAP3EDR2-F1
#
_cell.length_a   1.000
_cell.length_b   1.000
_cell.length_c   1.000
_cell.angle_alpha   90.00
_cell.angle_beta   90.00
_cell.angle_gamma   90.00
#
_symmetry.space_group_name_H-M   'P 1'
#
loop_
_entity.id
_entity.type
_entity.pdbx_description
1 polymer ?
#
loop_
_entity_poly.entity_id
_entity_poly.type
_entity_poly.pdbx_seq_one_letter_code
_entity_poly.pdbx_strand_id
1 'polypeptide(L)'
;MIFSSLLLRLIFLTLLMIGFSVNASVVMTNTRVIYPSDAKERSVQLTNNDAFPNVVQVWTDINNPESAPEYADGPFLALPAIFRIEPKRGQLIRLIYSGGELPKDRESVFYLNFLQIPPLSKENAGENQMLVMLKNRVKIFYRPVEIESNPDDVAKEIAFDVQYADAGIHLDVKNNAAFFASFVEAKIKSGKQELIIPITMLEPKSNQLIDIQNKQFVITYPMTIEFTLVNDYGGFVKSEYVIASAHH
;
A
#
# COMPACT_ATOMS: atom_id res chain seq x y z
N MET A 1 21.14 34.42 36.49
CA MET A 1 21.37 33.34 35.49
C MET A 1 20.39 32.17 35.59
N ILE A 2 19.84 31.83 36.77
CA ILE A 2 18.91 30.67 36.94
C ILE A 2 17.51 30.90 36.32
N PHE A 3 16.99 32.13 36.38
CA PHE A 3 15.68 32.46 35.77
C PHE A 3 15.65 32.34 34.24
N SER A 4 16.78 32.60 33.57
CA SER A 4 16.90 32.51 32.12
C SER A 4 16.93 31.06 31.63
N SER A 5 17.55 30.14 32.39
CA SER A 5 17.60 28.71 32.02
C SER A 5 16.26 28.01 32.26
N LEU A 6 15.47 28.45 33.25
CA LEU A 6 14.12 27.96 33.49
C LEU A 6 13.16 28.38 32.37
N LEU A 7 13.24 29.66 31.94
CA LEU A 7 12.44 30.17 30.83
C LEU A 7 12.76 29.46 29.50
N LEU A 8 14.05 29.22 29.24
CA LEU A 8 14.48 28.50 28.04
C LEU A 8 14.02 27.03 28.03
N ARG A 9 14.05 26.36 29.19
CA ARG A 9 13.51 25.00 29.35
C ARG A 9 11.99 24.96 29.16
N LEU A 10 11.28 25.99 29.62
CA LEU A 10 9.84 26.09 29.45
C LEU A 10 9.47 26.25 27.97
N ILE A 11 10.17 27.14 27.24
CA ILE A 11 9.99 27.36 25.79
C ILE A 11 10.29 26.09 24.99
N PHE A 12 11.35 25.36 25.37
CA PHE A 12 11.69 24.09 24.74
C PHE A 12 10.61 23.03 24.98
N LEU A 13 10.04 22.96 26.19
CA LEU A 13 8.95 22.03 26.53
C LEU A 13 7.64 22.36 25.80
N THR A 14 7.31 23.64 25.58
CA THR A 14 6.14 24.04 24.78
C THR A 14 6.34 23.75 23.29
N LEU A 15 7.55 23.87 22.76
CA LEU A 15 7.83 23.51 21.35
C LEU A 15 7.67 22.00 21.10
N LEU A 16 7.97 21.15 22.09
CA LEU A 16 7.78 19.70 22.01
C LEU A 16 6.31 19.26 22.03
N MET A 17 5.38 20.13 22.39
CA MET A 17 3.93 19.84 22.43
C MET A 17 3.20 20.19 21.12
N ILE A 18 3.88 20.76 20.12
CA ILE A 18 3.29 21.03 18.80
C ILE A 18 3.34 19.72 17.98
N GLY A 19 2.41 18.82 18.29
CA GLY A 19 2.16 17.65 17.45
C GLY A 19 1.46 18.07 16.17
N PHE A 20 2.08 17.85 15.01
CA PHE A 20 1.42 18.00 13.72
C PHE A 20 0.31 16.95 13.61
N SER A 21 -0.94 17.38 13.79
CA SER A 21 -2.09 16.54 13.45
C SER A 21 -2.20 16.50 11.92
N VAL A 22 -1.71 15.42 11.31
CA VAL A 22 -2.04 15.10 9.92
C VAL A 22 -3.53 14.76 9.89
N ASN A 23 -4.33 15.69 9.38
CA ASN A 23 -5.76 15.47 9.16
C ASN A 23 -5.92 14.92 7.75
N ALA A 24 -6.08 13.60 7.63
CA ALA A 24 -6.55 13.00 6.39
C ALA A 24 -8.04 13.29 6.26
N SER A 25 -8.46 13.86 5.13
CA SER A 25 -9.83 14.31 4.92
C SER A 25 -10.79 13.14 4.67
N VAL A 26 -10.86 12.61 3.44
CA VAL A 26 -11.66 11.42 3.14
C VAL A 26 -10.78 10.17 3.22
N VAL A 27 -11.15 9.26 4.11
CA VAL A 27 -10.39 8.02 4.38
C VAL A 27 -11.25 6.78 4.19
N MET A 28 -10.61 5.67 3.83
CA MET A 28 -11.22 4.34 3.82
C MET A 28 -10.91 3.62 5.14
N THR A 29 -11.87 2.85 5.68
CA THR A 29 -11.68 2.13 6.96
C THR A 29 -10.52 1.13 6.91
N ASN A 30 -10.36 0.43 5.78
CA ASN A 30 -9.25 -0.50 5.56
C ASN A 30 -8.24 0.12 4.58
N THR A 31 -7.06 -0.48 4.43
CA THR A 31 -6.02 -0.04 3.48
C THR A 31 -5.97 -0.87 2.19
N ARG A 32 -6.86 -1.86 2.07
CA ARG A 32 -7.05 -2.75 0.93
C ARG A 32 -8.45 -3.34 0.95
N VAL A 33 -8.88 -3.86 -0.21
CA VAL A 33 -10.13 -4.60 -0.35
C VAL A 33 -9.80 -6.04 -0.71
N ILE A 34 -10.31 -6.99 0.07
CA ILE A 34 -10.31 -8.42 -0.29
C ILE A 34 -11.69 -8.78 -0.84
N TYR A 35 -11.74 -9.19 -2.10
CA TYR A 35 -12.97 -9.55 -2.81
C TYR A 35 -12.98 -11.05 -3.11
N PRO A 36 -13.70 -11.88 -2.33
CA PRO A 36 -13.87 -13.30 -2.64
C PRO A 36 -14.60 -13.48 -3.97
N SER A 37 -14.20 -14.46 -4.77
CA SER A 37 -14.75 -14.72 -6.11
C SER A 37 -16.23 -15.14 -6.11
N ASP A 38 -16.74 -15.65 -4.99
CA ASP A 38 -18.14 -16.05 -4.82
C ASP A 38 -19.04 -14.92 -4.27
N ALA A 39 -18.44 -13.79 -3.88
CA ALA A 39 -19.17 -12.65 -3.37
C ALA A 39 -19.91 -11.94 -4.52
N LYS A 40 -21.19 -11.64 -4.31
CA LYS A 40 -21.97 -10.80 -5.24
C LYS A 40 -21.53 -9.34 -5.20
N GLU A 41 -21.22 -8.85 -4.01
CA GLU A 41 -20.75 -7.49 -3.77
C GLU A 41 -19.90 -7.41 -2.50
N ARG A 42 -19.08 -6.37 -2.40
CA ARG A 42 -18.35 -6.00 -1.18
C ARG A 42 -18.58 -4.53 -0.86
N SER A 43 -18.92 -4.26 0.39
CA SER A 43 -19.08 -2.89 0.89
C SER A 43 -17.75 -2.29 1.30
N VAL A 44 -17.50 -1.06 0.87
CA VAL A 44 -16.37 -0.23 1.26
C VAL A 44 -16.90 1.04 1.91
N GLN A 45 -16.40 1.37 3.09
CA GLN A 45 -16.78 2.60 3.80
C GLN A 45 -15.74 3.68 3.62
N LEU A 46 -16.18 4.85 3.13
CA LEU A 46 -15.41 6.08 3.17
C LEU A 46 -15.96 7.00 4.26
N THR A 47 -15.09 7.70 4.95
CA THR A 47 -15.45 8.67 6.00
C THR A 47 -14.81 10.00 5.73
N ASN A 48 -15.61 11.07 5.75
CA ASN A 48 -15.12 12.43 5.66
C ASN A 48 -14.81 12.98 7.06
N ASN A 49 -13.52 13.13 7.37
CA ASN A 49 -13.04 13.68 8.62
C ASN A 49 -12.92 15.21 8.59
N ASP A 50 -13.27 15.90 7.51
CA ASP A 50 -13.25 17.35 7.48
C ASP A 50 -14.41 17.96 8.27
N ALA A 51 -14.28 19.27 8.53
CA ALA A 51 -15.36 20.12 9.03
C ALA A 51 -16.29 20.62 7.91
N PHE A 52 -16.00 20.30 6.65
CA PHE A 52 -16.78 20.70 5.48
C PHE A 52 -17.17 19.48 4.62
N PRO A 53 -18.25 19.57 3.83
CA PRO A 53 -18.70 18.48 2.97
C PRO A 53 -17.75 18.29 1.79
N ASN A 54 -17.57 17.06 1.34
CA ASN A 54 -16.78 16.73 0.15
C ASN A 54 -17.64 16.02 -0.89
N VAL A 55 -17.42 16.32 -2.17
CA VAL A 55 -17.87 15.46 -3.26
C VAL A 55 -16.79 14.41 -3.49
N VAL A 56 -17.19 13.15 -3.65
CA VAL A 56 -16.29 12.04 -3.90
C VAL A 56 -16.70 11.37 -5.20
N GLN A 57 -15.71 11.14 -6.07
CA GLN A 57 -15.83 10.30 -7.26
C GLN A 57 -15.05 9.01 -7.05
N VAL A 58 -15.61 7.88 -7.44
CA VAL A 58 -14.99 6.55 -7.30
C VAL A 58 -15.04 5.77 -8.61
N TRP A 59 -13.94 5.08 -8.92
CA TRP A 59 -13.79 4.26 -10.11
C TRP A 59 -12.71 3.20 -9.89
N THR A 60 -12.58 2.23 -10.80
CA THR A 60 -11.55 1.19 -10.70
C THR A 60 -10.68 1.12 -11.94
N ASP A 61 -9.41 0.71 -11.76
CA ASP A 61 -8.42 0.60 -12.83
C ASP A 61 -7.68 -0.75 -12.83
N ILE A 62 -7.08 -1.08 -13.99
CA ILE A 62 -6.11 -2.17 -14.16
C ILE A 62 -4.69 -1.59 -14.18
N ASN A 63 -4.07 -1.55 -13.00
CA ASN A 63 -2.69 -1.12 -12.79
C ASN A 63 -2.27 0.21 -13.49
N ASN A 64 -3.16 1.20 -13.56
CA ASN A 64 -2.92 2.52 -14.13
C ASN A 64 -3.03 3.63 -13.06
N PRO A 65 -1.90 4.08 -12.46
CA PRO A 65 -1.89 5.16 -11.48
C PRO A 65 -2.46 6.49 -12.00
N GLU A 66 -2.37 6.74 -13.31
CA GLU A 66 -2.87 7.95 -13.98
C GLU A 66 -4.34 7.82 -14.42
N SER A 67 -5.00 6.69 -14.12
CA SER A 67 -6.41 6.46 -14.46
C SER A 67 -7.30 7.60 -13.95
N ALA A 68 -8.28 7.98 -14.74
CA ALA A 68 -9.31 8.96 -14.41
C ALA A 68 -10.70 8.34 -14.64
N PRO A 69 -11.77 8.91 -14.06
CA PRO A 69 -13.13 8.37 -14.21
C PRO A 69 -13.54 8.11 -15.67
N GLU A 70 -13.06 8.94 -16.61
CA GLU A 70 -13.42 8.84 -18.03
C GLU A 70 -12.80 7.62 -18.74
N TYR A 71 -11.69 7.10 -18.21
CA TYR A 71 -10.91 5.99 -18.79
C TYR A 71 -10.76 4.83 -17.81
N ALA A 72 -11.70 4.69 -16.88
CA ALA A 72 -11.74 3.58 -15.93
C ALA A 72 -11.91 2.24 -16.68
N ASP A 73 -10.97 1.32 -16.47
CA ASP A 73 -10.87 0.05 -17.18
C ASP A 73 -10.92 -1.17 -16.26
N GLY A 74 -11.03 -0.98 -14.94
CA GLY A 74 -11.11 -2.07 -13.97
C GLY A 74 -12.44 -2.84 -14.06
N PRO A 75 -12.44 -4.18 -13.83
CA PRO A 75 -13.63 -5.03 -13.93
C PRO A 75 -14.49 -4.96 -12.65
N PHE A 76 -14.66 -3.78 -12.07
CA PHE A 76 -15.46 -3.56 -10.87
C PHE A 76 -16.33 -2.32 -11.04
N LEU A 77 -17.61 -2.46 -10.72
CA LEU A 77 -18.52 -1.33 -10.58
C LEU A 77 -18.47 -0.85 -9.13
N ALA A 78 -18.18 0.43 -8.94
CA ALA A 78 -18.23 1.11 -7.64
C ALA A 78 -19.48 1.99 -7.58
N LEU A 79 -20.45 1.64 -6.73
CA LEU A 79 -21.76 2.29 -6.67
C LEU A 79 -22.06 2.86 -5.27
N PRO A 80 -22.48 4.13 -5.14
CA PRO A 80 -22.58 5.13 -6.22
C PRO A 80 -21.20 5.62 -6.68
N ALA A 81 -21.07 5.96 -7.97
CA ALA A 81 -19.80 6.42 -8.57
C ALA A 81 -19.46 7.87 -8.23
N ILE A 82 -20.47 8.69 -7.93
CA ILE A 82 -20.31 10.06 -7.44
C ILE A 82 -21.33 10.35 -6.35
N PHE A 83 -20.89 10.98 -5.27
CA PHE A 83 -21.75 11.29 -4.14
C PHE A 83 -21.13 12.38 -3.27
N ARG A 84 -21.91 12.92 -2.35
CA ARG A 84 -21.48 13.92 -1.38
C ARG A 84 -21.44 13.29 0.01
N ILE A 85 -20.34 13.49 0.74
CA ILE A 85 -20.21 13.11 2.15
C ILE A 85 -20.19 14.38 3.01
N GLU A 86 -21.17 14.50 3.90
CA GLU A 86 -21.25 15.60 4.88
C GLU A 86 -20.10 15.53 5.91
N PRO A 87 -19.79 16.65 6.60
CA PRO A 87 -18.74 16.70 7.61
C PRO A 87 -18.91 15.60 8.67
N LYS A 88 -17.82 14.90 8.99
CA LYS A 88 -17.78 13.85 10.03
C LYS A 88 -18.78 12.69 9.78
N ARG A 89 -19.19 12.47 8.52
CA ARG A 89 -20.08 11.38 8.11
C ARG A 89 -19.35 10.36 7.27
N GLY A 90 -19.91 9.15 7.20
CA GLY A 90 -19.46 8.09 6.32
C GLY A 90 -20.45 7.80 5.19
N GLN A 91 -19.94 7.25 4.09
CA GLN A 91 -20.71 6.73 2.97
C GLN A 91 -20.24 5.30 2.66
N LEU A 92 -21.21 4.41 2.43
CA LEU A 92 -20.94 3.06 1.92
C LEU A 92 -20.98 3.06 0.38
N ILE A 93 -19.98 2.41 -0.21
CA ILE A 93 -19.87 2.10 -1.63
C ILE A 93 -19.97 0.59 -1.78
N ARG A 94 -20.72 0.12 -2.78
CA ARG A 94 -20.75 -1.28 -3.18
C ARG A 94 -19.80 -1.48 -4.34
N LEU A 95 -18.84 -2.38 -4.15
CA LEU A 95 -18.02 -2.93 -5.21
C LEU A 95 -18.67 -4.21 -5.74
N ILE A 96 -18.86 -4.28 -7.04
CA ILE A 96 -19.46 -5.43 -7.73
C ILE A 96 -18.51 -5.82 -8.84
N TYR A 97 -18.04 -7.06 -8.86
CA TYR A 97 -17.23 -7.57 -9.96
C TYR A 97 -18.10 -7.64 -11.23
N SER A 98 -17.68 -7.00 -12.32
CA SER A 98 -18.46 -6.92 -13.56
C SER A 98 -18.28 -8.12 -14.48
N GLY A 99 -17.44 -9.10 -14.08
CA GLY A 99 -17.16 -10.31 -14.84
C GLY A 99 -15.81 -10.27 -15.57
N GLY A 100 -15.56 -11.34 -16.31
CA GLY A 100 -14.25 -11.64 -16.91
C GLY A 100 -13.74 -12.99 -16.45
N GLU A 101 -12.86 -13.60 -17.23
CA GLU A 101 -12.16 -14.80 -16.81
C GLU A 101 -10.91 -14.40 -16.03
N LEU A 102 -10.82 -14.86 -14.78
CA LEU A 102 -9.65 -14.70 -13.93
C LEU A 102 -9.11 -16.07 -13.51
N PRO A 103 -7.80 -16.17 -13.23
CA PRO A 103 -7.22 -17.37 -12.66
C PRO A 103 -7.97 -17.81 -11.41
N LYS A 104 -8.24 -19.10 -11.28
CA LYS A 104 -8.86 -19.70 -10.10
C LYS A 104 -7.84 -20.20 -9.08
N ASP A 105 -6.58 -20.30 -9.48
CA ASP A 105 -5.51 -20.90 -8.69
C ASP A 105 -4.65 -19.85 -7.95
N ARG A 106 -4.93 -18.55 -8.14
CA ARG A 106 -4.19 -17.42 -7.56
C ARG A 106 -5.01 -16.14 -7.55
N GLU A 107 -4.63 -15.20 -6.71
CA GLU A 107 -5.22 -13.86 -6.68
C GLU A 107 -4.99 -13.08 -7.98
N SER A 108 -5.90 -12.14 -8.25
CA SER A 108 -5.72 -11.06 -9.22
C SER A 108 -5.81 -9.71 -8.51
N VAL A 109 -5.06 -8.71 -8.97
CA VAL A 109 -5.05 -7.36 -8.37
C VAL A 109 -5.64 -6.32 -9.30
N PHE A 110 -6.50 -5.48 -8.74
CA PHE A 110 -7.08 -4.29 -9.37
C PHE A 110 -6.99 -3.13 -8.38
N TYR A 111 -7.46 -1.96 -8.77
CA TYR A 111 -7.34 -0.78 -7.93
C TYR A 111 -8.64 -0.01 -7.85
N LEU A 112 -9.05 0.37 -6.63
CA LEU A 112 -10.10 1.34 -6.34
C LEU A 112 -9.46 2.72 -6.22
N ASN A 113 -9.95 3.66 -7.02
CA ASN A 113 -9.61 5.07 -6.89
C ASN A 113 -10.78 5.82 -6.25
N PHE A 114 -10.45 6.77 -5.39
CA PHE A 114 -11.42 7.77 -4.94
C PHE A 114 -10.79 9.16 -4.92
N LEU A 115 -11.41 10.09 -5.63
CA LEU A 115 -11.04 11.48 -5.71
C LEU A 115 -11.95 12.30 -4.81
N GLN A 116 -11.35 13.04 -3.89
CA GLN A 116 -12.04 13.99 -3.06
C GLN A 116 -11.98 15.39 -3.67
N ILE A 117 -13.15 16.02 -3.76
CA ILE A 117 -13.34 17.36 -4.29
C ILE A 117 -13.94 18.24 -3.18
N PRO A 118 -13.13 19.14 -2.58
CA PRO A 118 -13.61 20.06 -1.55
C PRO A 118 -14.48 21.18 -2.15
N PRO A 119 -15.30 21.85 -1.33
CA PRO A 119 -16.14 22.95 -1.78
C PRO A 119 -15.29 24.19 -2.05
N LEU A 120 -15.68 24.98 -3.04
CA LEU A 120 -15.09 26.30 -3.26
C LEU A 120 -15.55 27.27 -2.17
N SER A 121 -14.61 28.01 -1.58
CA SER A 121 -14.96 29.04 -0.61
C SER A 121 -15.63 30.22 -1.32
N LYS A 122 -16.85 30.55 -0.89
CA LYS A 122 -17.56 31.75 -1.34
C LYS A 122 -16.98 33.03 -0.72
N GLU A 123 -16.30 32.94 0.42
CA GLU A 123 -15.72 34.09 1.12
C GLU A 123 -14.52 34.67 0.38
N ASN A 124 -13.79 33.83 -0.38
CA ASN A 124 -12.64 34.25 -1.17
C ASN A 124 -12.99 34.38 -2.66
N ALA A 125 -14.26 34.54 -3.01
CA ALA A 125 -14.72 34.66 -4.40
C ALA A 125 -14.16 35.94 -5.03
N GLY A 126 -13.10 35.82 -5.83
CA GLY A 126 -12.38 36.95 -6.43
C GLY A 126 -10.87 36.96 -6.16
N GLU A 127 -10.39 36.11 -5.27
CA GLU A 127 -8.96 35.91 -5.02
C GLU A 127 -8.41 34.71 -5.81
N ASN A 128 -7.08 34.67 -5.99
CA ASN A 128 -6.40 33.49 -6.54
C ASN A 128 -6.51 32.33 -5.55
N GLN A 129 -7.43 31.40 -5.82
CA GLN A 129 -7.60 30.19 -5.01
C GLN A 129 -6.82 29.02 -5.61
N MET A 130 -6.05 28.33 -4.78
CA MET A 130 -5.47 27.03 -5.12
C MET A 130 -6.33 25.93 -4.51
N LEU A 131 -6.93 25.09 -5.36
CA LEU A 131 -7.69 23.93 -4.92
C LEU A 131 -6.79 22.69 -4.92
N VAL A 132 -6.67 22.06 -3.77
CA VAL A 132 -5.97 20.77 -3.63
C VAL A 132 -7.02 19.66 -3.61
N MET A 133 -6.97 18.79 -4.62
CA MET A 133 -7.80 17.59 -4.68
C MET A 133 -6.94 16.38 -4.35
N LEU A 134 -7.47 15.46 -3.53
CA LEU A 134 -6.75 14.27 -3.09
C LEU A 134 -7.32 13.04 -3.81
N LYS A 135 -6.48 12.39 -4.61
CA LYS A 135 -6.75 11.08 -5.21
C LYS A 135 -6.08 10.00 -4.37
N ASN A 136 -6.89 9.07 -3.86
CA ASN A 136 -6.39 7.87 -3.21
C ASN A 136 -6.56 6.68 -4.13
N ARG A 137 -5.60 5.76 -4.10
CA ARG A 137 -5.60 4.52 -4.89
C ARG A 137 -5.31 3.33 -4.00
N VAL A 138 -6.22 2.37 -3.99
CA VAL A 138 -6.23 1.25 -3.05
C VAL A 138 -6.33 -0.07 -3.81
N LYS A 139 -5.54 -1.07 -3.39
CA LYS A 139 -5.57 -2.41 -4.01
C LYS A 139 -6.88 -3.14 -3.70
N ILE A 140 -7.44 -3.75 -4.73
CA ILE A 140 -8.51 -4.75 -4.66
C ILE A 140 -7.88 -6.09 -5.03
N PHE A 141 -7.82 -7.03 -4.09
CA PHE A 141 -7.40 -8.40 -4.36
C PHE A 141 -8.65 -9.24 -4.62
N TYR A 142 -8.83 -9.66 -5.87
CA TYR A 142 -9.81 -10.67 -6.24
C TYR A 142 -9.24 -12.04 -5.87
N ARG A 143 -9.92 -12.72 -4.95
CA ARG A 143 -9.45 -13.96 -4.33
C ARG A 143 -10.38 -15.11 -4.69
N PRO A 144 -9.94 -16.04 -5.57
CA PRO A 144 -10.65 -17.29 -5.81
C PRO A 144 -10.89 -18.06 -4.51
N VAL A 145 -12.12 -18.56 -4.33
CA VAL A 145 -12.48 -19.42 -3.19
C VAL A 145 -11.86 -20.81 -3.27
N GLU A 146 -11.36 -21.20 -4.46
CA GLU A 146 -10.64 -22.44 -4.69
C GLU A 146 -9.21 -22.45 -4.11
N ILE A 147 -8.69 -21.30 -3.65
CA ILE A 147 -7.39 -21.24 -2.97
C ILE A 147 -7.56 -21.75 -1.53
N GLU A 148 -7.00 -22.92 -1.24
CA GLU A 148 -7.07 -23.55 0.09
C GLU A 148 -5.99 -23.07 1.08
N SER A 149 -4.90 -22.47 0.59
CA SER A 149 -3.81 -21.99 1.44
C SER A 149 -4.21 -20.75 2.25
N ASN A 150 -3.51 -20.49 3.36
CA ASN A 150 -3.82 -19.38 4.25
C ASN A 150 -3.05 -18.11 3.83
N PRO A 151 -3.73 -16.95 3.62
CA PRO A 151 -3.04 -15.69 3.31
C PRO A 151 -2.04 -15.23 4.39
N ASP A 152 -2.18 -15.68 5.64
CA ASP A 152 -1.21 -15.36 6.71
C ASP A 152 0.13 -16.10 6.55
N ASP A 153 0.18 -17.15 5.74
CA ASP A 153 1.39 -17.95 5.51
C ASP A 153 2.27 -17.42 4.37
N VAL A 154 1.84 -16.39 3.63
CA VAL A 154 2.55 -15.84 2.46
C VAL A 154 4.01 -15.54 2.74
N ALA A 155 4.33 -14.99 3.91
CA ALA A 155 5.71 -14.67 4.28
C ALA A 155 6.63 -15.91 4.29
N LYS A 156 6.10 -17.09 4.64
CA LYS A 156 6.85 -18.36 4.67
C LYS A 156 7.11 -18.93 3.27
N GLU A 157 6.33 -18.49 2.29
CA GLU A 157 6.41 -18.96 0.91
C GLU A 157 7.25 -18.03 0.00
N ILE A 158 7.76 -16.93 0.56
CA ILE A 158 8.74 -16.08 -0.11
C ILE A 158 10.13 -16.70 0.02
N ALA A 159 10.76 -16.94 -1.12
CA ALA A 159 12.13 -17.39 -1.19
C ALA A 159 13.01 -16.34 -1.87
N PHE A 160 14.27 -16.31 -1.47
CA PHE A 160 15.26 -15.39 -2.01
C PHE A 160 16.51 -16.16 -2.41
N ASP A 161 17.08 -15.80 -3.56
CA ASP A 161 18.40 -16.23 -3.99
C ASP A 161 19.25 -15.01 -4.33
N VAL A 162 20.51 -15.00 -3.89
CA VAL A 162 21.42 -13.87 -4.06
C VAL A 162 22.70 -14.35 -4.72
N GLN A 163 23.03 -13.72 -5.85
CA GLN A 163 24.25 -14.01 -6.60
C GLN A 163 25.01 -12.72 -6.89
N TYR A 164 26.32 -12.83 -7.11
CA TYR A 164 27.08 -11.70 -7.63
C TYR A 164 26.71 -11.42 -9.09
N ALA A 165 26.70 -10.14 -9.44
CA ALA A 165 26.60 -9.65 -10.81
C ALA A 165 27.77 -8.68 -11.10
N ASP A 166 28.04 -8.39 -12.38
CA ASP A 166 29.19 -7.57 -12.82
C ASP A 166 29.33 -6.21 -12.10
N ALA A 167 28.21 -5.64 -11.63
CA ALA A 167 28.17 -4.35 -10.97
C ALA A 167 27.47 -4.35 -9.59
N GLY A 168 27.33 -5.51 -8.96
CA GLY A 168 26.76 -5.63 -7.63
C GLY A 168 26.20 -7.02 -7.37
N ILE A 169 24.91 -7.10 -7.06
CA ILE A 169 24.22 -8.37 -6.85
C ILE A 169 22.98 -8.50 -7.72
N HIS A 170 22.69 -9.74 -8.06
CA HIS A 170 21.44 -10.19 -8.63
C HIS A 170 20.62 -10.87 -7.53
N LEU A 171 19.40 -10.41 -7.30
CA LEU A 171 18.48 -10.98 -6.33
C LEU A 171 17.27 -11.56 -7.07
N ASP A 172 17.07 -12.87 -6.97
CA ASP A 172 15.81 -13.51 -7.38
C ASP A 172 14.90 -13.60 -6.15
N VAL A 173 13.74 -12.93 -6.24
CA VAL A 173 12.69 -13.00 -5.22
C VAL A 173 11.53 -13.79 -5.78
N LYS A 174 11.22 -14.92 -5.14
CA LYS A 174 10.15 -15.83 -5.57
C LYS A 174 9.00 -15.82 -4.59
N ASN A 175 7.78 -15.66 -5.11
CA ASN A 175 6.56 -15.86 -4.35
C ASN A 175 5.90 -17.16 -4.79
N ASN A 176 5.99 -18.20 -3.96
CA ASN A 176 5.34 -19.48 -4.26
C ASN A 176 3.86 -19.49 -3.89
N ALA A 177 3.41 -18.51 -3.10
CA ALA A 177 2.03 -18.43 -2.62
C ALA A 177 1.04 -18.10 -3.75
N ALA A 178 -0.22 -18.44 -3.51
CA ALA A 178 -1.35 -18.05 -4.34
C ALA A 178 -1.84 -16.61 -4.09
N PHE A 179 -1.17 -15.85 -3.23
CA PHE A 179 -1.53 -14.49 -2.83
C PHE A 179 -0.43 -13.48 -3.19
N PHE A 180 -0.79 -12.21 -3.35
CA PHE A 180 0.20 -11.14 -3.56
C PHE A 180 0.97 -10.84 -2.26
N ALA A 181 2.29 -10.72 -2.36
CA ALA A 181 3.12 -10.26 -1.25
C ALA A 181 3.36 -8.75 -1.38
N SER A 182 2.73 -7.93 -0.53
CA SER A 182 2.97 -6.48 -0.48
C SER A 182 4.05 -6.14 0.55
N PHE A 183 5.20 -5.67 0.09
CA PHE A 183 6.36 -5.33 0.92
C PHE A 183 6.25 -3.90 1.45
N VAL A 184 6.46 -3.72 2.75
CA VAL A 184 6.72 -2.41 3.39
C VAL A 184 8.20 -2.07 3.25
N GLU A 185 9.04 -3.04 3.56
CA GLU A 185 10.49 -2.96 3.49
C GLU A 185 11.05 -4.38 3.29
N ALA A 186 12.21 -4.45 2.66
CA ALA A 186 13.04 -5.65 2.60
C ALA A 186 14.50 -5.22 2.55
N LYS A 187 15.36 -5.92 3.29
CA LYS A 187 16.79 -5.65 3.32
C LYS A 187 17.61 -6.91 3.52
N ILE A 188 18.78 -6.92 2.91
CA ILE A 188 19.79 -7.95 3.06
C ILE A 188 20.74 -7.54 4.18
N LYS A 189 20.98 -8.44 5.13
CA LYS A 189 22.04 -8.38 6.15
C LYS A 189 23.13 -9.40 5.81
N SER A 190 24.31 -8.90 5.46
CA SER A 190 25.49 -9.72 5.13
C SER A 190 26.68 -9.26 5.96
N GLY A 191 27.04 -10.03 6.98
CA GLY A 191 28.05 -9.61 7.97
C GLY A 191 27.66 -8.31 8.67
N LYS A 192 28.43 -7.23 8.47
CA LYS A 192 28.14 -5.88 9.00
C LYS A 192 27.44 -4.96 7.99
N GLN A 193 27.13 -5.46 6.80
CA GLN A 193 26.56 -4.69 5.70
C GLN A 193 25.04 -4.85 5.68
N GLU A 194 24.33 -3.76 5.42
CA GLU A 194 22.90 -3.77 5.11
C GLU A 194 22.68 -3.21 3.70
N LEU A 195 21.77 -3.82 2.95
CA LEU A 195 21.39 -3.37 1.61
C LEU A 195 19.87 -3.42 1.46
N ILE A 196 19.26 -2.30 1.10
CA ILE A 196 17.81 -2.21 0.88
C ILE A 196 17.46 -2.89 -0.45
N ILE A 197 16.40 -3.69 -0.43
CA ILE A 197 15.84 -4.33 -1.63
C ILE A 197 14.71 -3.44 -2.15
N PRO A 198 14.80 -2.90 -3.38
CA PRO A 198 13.77 -2.04 -3.96
C PRO A 198 12.59 -2.86 -4.50
N ILE A 199 11.82 -3.49 -3.60
CA ILE A 199 10.63 -4.28 -3.92
C ILE A 199 9.40 -3.70 -3.21
N THR A 200 8.27 -3.69 -3.90
CA THR A 200 7.01 -3.11 -3.38
C THR A 200 5.87 -4.13 -3.33
N MET A 201 5.75 -4.97 -4.36
CA MET A 201 4.78 -6.04 -4.41
C MET A 201 5.27 -7.15 -5.34
N LEU A 202 5.02 -8.39 -4.97
CA LEU A 202 5.33 -9.57 -5.77
C LEU A 202 4.04 -10.34 -6.08
N GLU A 203 3.86 -10.70 -7.34
CA GLU A 203 2.67 -11.40 -7.81
C GLU A 203 2.62 -12.86 -7.30
N PRO A 204 1.44 -13.50 -7.22
CA PRO A 204 1.34 -14.90 -6.87
C PRO A 204 2.03 -15.82 -7.87
N LYS A 205 2.68 -16.87 -7.36
CA LYS A 205 3.34 -17.93 -8.16
C LYS A 205 4.24 -17.34 -9.25
N SER A 206 5.01 -16.31 -8.91
CA SER A 206 5.91 -15.60 -9.81
C SER A 206 7.29 -15.40 -9.18
N ASN A 207 8.22 -14.91 -10.00
CA ASN A 207 9.52 -14.45 -9.56
C ASN A 207 9.79 -13.03 -10.07
N GLN A 208 10.65 -12.31 -9.37
CA GLN A 208 11.14 -11.01 -9.78
C GLN A 208 12.64 -10.96 -9.59
N LEU A 209 13.34 -10.67 -10.68
CA LEU A 209 14.77 -10.42 -10.68
C LEU A 209 15.03 -8.95 -10.40
N ILE A 210 15.92 -8.66 -9.45
CA ILE A 210 16.28 -7.31 -9.02
C ILE A 210 17.79 -7.17 -9.04
N ASP A 211 18.29 -6.30 -9.91
CA ASP A 211 19.70 -5.91 -9.95
C ASP A 211 19.95 -4.75 -9.00
N ILE A 212 20.81 -4.96 -8.00
CA ILE A 212 21.22 -3.92 -7.06
C ILE A 212 22.67 -3.54 -7.33
N GLN A 213 22.86 -2.33 -7.85
CA GLN A 213 24.16 -1.77 -8.23
C GLN A 213 24.95 -1.37 -6.97
N ASN A 214 25.78 -2.28 -6.47
CA ASN A 214 26.66 -2.03 -5.33
C ASN A 214 27.90 -2.94 -5.37
N LYS A 215 28.96 -2.50 -6.07
CA LYS A 215 30.23 -3.23 -6.23
C LYS A 215 31.00 -3.46 -4.92
N GLN A 216 30.66 -2.74 -3.85
CA GLN A 216 31.31 -2.88 -2.54
C GLN A 216 30.59 -3.90 -1.65
N PHE A 217 29.39 -4.36 -2.06
CA PHE A 217 28.64 -5.33 -1.30
C PHE A 217 29.36 -6.67 -1.30
N VAL A 218 29.60 -7.24 -0.12
CA VAL A 218 30.24 -8.55 0.03
C VAL A 218 29.25 -9.53 0.62
N ILE A 219 28.94 -10.60 -0.12
CA ILE A 219 28.14 -11.73 0.33
C ILE A 219 28.97 -12.55 1.33
N THR A 220 28.48 -12.64 2.56
CA THR A 220 29.07 -13.41 3.66
C THR A 220 27.98 -14.29 4.26
N TYR A 221 28.25 -15.58 4.40
CA TYR A 221 27.30 -16.54 4.94
C TYR A 221 27.53 -16.81 6.44
N PRO A 222 26.46 -17.11 7.22
CA PRO A 222 25.06 -17.00 6.81
C PRO A 222 24.66 -15.54 6.60
N MET A 223 23.81 -15.30 5.60
CA MET A 223 23.19 -14.00 5.36
C MET A 223 21.69 -14.09 5.63
N THR A 224 21.10 -12.98 6.07
CA THR A 224 19.68 -12.91 6.41
C THR A 224 19.01 -11.84 5.57
N ILE A 225 17.82 -12.14 5.06
CA ILE A 225 16.95 -11.16 4.43
C ILE A 225 15.81 -10.89 5.38
N GLU A 226 15.73 -9.66 5.90
CA GLU A 226 14.64 -9.21 6.75
C GLU A 226 13.63 -8.48 5.89
N PHE A 227 12.36 -8.83 6.02
CA PHE A 227 11.29 -8.17 5.27
C PHE A 227 10.01 -8.06 6.08
N THR A 228 9.23 -7.04 5.77
CA THR A 228 7.93 -6.79 6.39
C THR A 228 6.87 -6.79 5.31
N LEU A 229 5.89 -7.68 5.42
CA LEU A 229 4.71 -7.71 4.54
C LEU A 229 3.51 -7.03 5.20
N VAL A 230 2.56 -6.60 4.39
CA VAL A 230 1.25 -6.14 4.84
C VAL A 230 0.21 -7.23 4.61
N ASN A 231 -0.48 -7.67 5.68
CA ASN A 231 -1.55 -8.68 5.61
C ASN A 231 -2.90 -8.09 5.17
N ASP A 232 -3.93 -8.94 5.11
CA ASP A 232 -5.29 -8.56 4.67
C ASP A 232 -5.95 -7.46 5.50
N TYR A 233 -5.60 -7.37 6.78
CA TYR A 233 -6.12 -6.38 7.72
C TYR A 233 -5.32 -5.07 7.70
N GLY A 234 -4.29 -4.96 6.86
CA GLY A 234 -3.39 -3.81 6.84
C GLY A 234 -2.32 -3.84 7.94
N GLY A 235 -2.20 -4.95 8.68
CA GLY A 235 -1.18 -5.15 9.71
C GLY A 235 0.17 -5.56 9.12
N PHE A 236 1.24 -5.28 9.86
CA PHE A 236 2.60 -5.60 9.45
C PHE A 236 3.04 -6.97 9.98
N VAL A 237 3.51 -7.82 9.07
CA VAL A 237 4.04 -9.16 9.37
C VAL A 237 5.52 -9.15 9.05
N LYS A 238 6.35 -9.18 10.10
CA LYS A 238 7.80 -9.24 9.98
C LYS A 238 8.24 -10.69 9.81
N SER A 239 9.20 -10.92 8.91
CA SER A 239 9.77 -12.23 8.67
C SER A 239 11.25 -12.11 8.29
N GLU A 240 11.94 -13.23 8.36
CA GLU A 240 13.34 -13.35 7.95
C GLU A 240 13.56 -14.61 7.13
N TYR A 241 14.45 -14.53 6.15
CA TYR A 241 14.88 -15.65 5.32
C TYR A 241 16.40 -15.79 5.44
N VAL A 242 16.87 -16.96 5.86
CA VAL A 242 18.30 -17.22 6.08
C VAL A 242 18.86 -17.99 4.90
N ILE A 243 19.90 -17.45 4.26
CA ILE A 243 20.70 -18.15 3.25
C ILE A 243 21.97 -18.64 3.96
N ALA A 244 22.08 -19.96 4.15
CA ALA A 244 23.12 -20.56 4.98
C ALA A 244 24.47 -20.70 4.25
N SER A 245 24.45 -20.86 2.94
CA SER A 245 25.64 -20.99 2.09
C SER A 245 25.31 -20.61 0.65
N ALA A 246 26.32 -20.49 -0.20
CA ALA A 246 26.11 -20.34 -1.64
C ALA A 246 25.33 -21.53 -2.20
N HIS A 247 24.33 -21.27 -3.04
CA HIS A 247 23.73 -22.28 -3.88
C HIS A 247 24.73 -22.59 -5.02
N HIS A 248 25.20 -23.84 -5.07
CA HIS A 248 26.07 -24.37 -6.12
C HIS A 248 25.26 -24.86 -7.31
#